data_AF-A0AAV1K695-F1
#
_entry.id   AF-A0AAV1K695-F1
#
_cell.length_a   1.000
_cell.length_b   1.000
_cell.length_c   1.000
_cell.angle_alpha   90.00
_cell.angle_beta   90.00
_cell.angle_gamma   90.00
#
_symmetry.space_group_name_H-M   'P 1'
#
loop_
_entity.id
_entity.type
_entity.pdbx_description
1 polymer ?
#
loop_
_entity_poly.entity_id
_entity_poly.type
_entity_poly.pdbx_seq_one_letter_code
_entity_poly.pdbx_strand_id
1 'polypeptide(L)'
;MVRNYIKKNGLESKYSKEKLQRALDEIRAGTITIYKASVLYGISFATLYCRNKGTRGAIKKVKDVGLHFLRTSKVFWQILWKLWRNGVLVSVKKKFWG
;
A
#
# COMPACT_ATOMS: atom_id res chain seq x y z
N MET A 1 -22.94 4.43 -22.99
CA MET A 1 -23.42 4.91 -21.67
C MET A 1 -22.31 5.68 -20.96
N VAL A 2 -22.34 7.01 -20.99
CA VAL A 2 -21.43 7.85 -20.20
C VAL A 2 -22.04 8.01 -18.81
N ARG A 3 -21.40 7.49 -17.77
CA ARG A 3 -21.84 7.73 -16.39
C ARG A 3 -21.37 9.14 -15.99
N ASN A 4 -22.30 10.09 -15.90
CA ASN A 4 -22.03 11.41 -15.34
C ASN A 4 -21.71 11.24 -13.84
N TYR A 5 -20.44 11.32 -13.48
CA TYR A 5 -20.01 11.20 -12.09
C TYR A 5 -20.15 12.56 -11.40
N ILE A 6 -21.29 12.75 -10.72
CA ILE A 6 -21.47 13.85 -9.78
C ILE A 6 -20.64 13.50 -8.54
N LYS A 7 -19.47 14.12 -8.41
CA LYS A 7 -18.63 14.03 -7.22
C LYS A 7 -19.41 14.62 -6.05
N LYS A 8 -19.92 13.77 -5.15
CA LYS A 8 -20.55 14.19 -3.89
C LYS A 8 -19.48 14.81 -2.99
N ASN A 9 -19.16 16.08 -3.24
CA ASN A 9 -18.24 16.90 -2.43
C ASN A 9 -18.81 17.24 -1.04
N GLY A 10 -20.04 16.81 -0.73
CA GLY A 10 -20.78 17.19 0.46
C GLY A 10 -21.58 16.04 1.06
N LEU A 11 -20.95 14.88 1.28
CA LEU A 11 -21.31 14.18 2.52
C LEU A 11 -20.70 15.06 3.61
N GLU A 12 -21.53 15.87 4.26
CA GLU A 12 -21.12 16.57 5.48
C GLU A 12 -20.24 15.61 6.28
N SER A 13 -18.98 16.00 6.45
CA SER A 13 -18.06 15.22 7.24
C SER A 13 -18.76 14.98 8.57
N LYS A 14 -19.20 13.74 8.83
CA LYS A 14 -19.93 13.34 10.04
C LYS A 14 -19.19 13.73 11.35
N TYR A 15 -17.97 14.22 11.22
CA TYR A 15 -17.07 14.66 12.27
C TYR A 15 -16.37 15.97 11.85
N SER A 16 -16.21 16.89 12.80
CA SER A 16 -15.38 18.08 12.62
C SER A 16 -13.91 17.70 12.37
N LYS A 17 -13.21 18.49 11.55
CA LYS A 17 -11.77 18.32 11.28
C LYS A 17 -10.94 18.35 12.57
N GLU A 18 -11.35 19.16 13.54
CA GLU A 18 -10.67 19.27 14.83
C GLU A 18 -10.76 17.99 15.65
N LYS A 19 -11.95 17.36 15.69
CA LYS A 19 -12.16 16.08 16.37
C LYS A 19 -11.32 14.98 15.74
N LEU A 20 -11.20 14.98 14.41
CA LEU A 20 -10.34 14.05 13.69
C LEU A 20 -8.87 14.23 14.07
N GLN A 21 -8.40 15.47 14.14
CA GLN A 21 -7.00 15.76 14.44
C GLN A 21 -6.65 15.33 15.87
N ARG A 22 -7.45 15.71 16.87
CA ARG A 22 -7.26 15.29 18.26
C ARG A 22 -7.26 13.77 18.42
N ALA A 23 -8.22 13.08 17.79
CA ALA A 23 -8.28 11.62 17.82
C ALA A 23 -7.00 10.99 17.26
N LEU A 24 -6.45 11.53 16.18
CA LEU A 24 -5.20 11.04 15.58
C LEU A 24 -3.99 11.31 16.46
N ASP A 25 -3.93 12.47 17.10
CA ASP A 25 -2.80 12.85 17.96
C ASP A 25 -2.74 11.96 19.20
N GLU A 26 -3.88 11.63 19.82
CA GLU A 26 -3.92 10.66 20.93
C GLU A 26 -3.59 9.23 20.50
N ILE A 27 -4.06 8.80 19.31
CA ILE A 27 -3.68 7.50 18.76
C ILE A 27 -2.17 7.42 18.51
N ARG A 28 -1.56 8.51 18.00
CA ARG A 28 -0.11 8.59 17.72
C ARG A 28 0.72 8.66 19.00
N ALA A 29 0.22 9.35 20.01
CA ALA A 29 0.80 9.37 21.35
C ALA A 29 0.70 8.00 22.06
N GLY A 30 -0.17 7.10 21.57
CA GLY A 30 -0.39 5.79 22.16
C GLY A 30 -1.27 5.81 23.42
N THR A 31 -1.90 6.94 23.73
CA THR A 31 -2.77 7.10 24.90
C THR A 31 -4.07 6.31 24.77
N ILE A 32 -4.64 6.22 23.57
CA ILE A 32 -5.86 5.45 23.30
C ILE A 32 -5.76 4.60 22.04
N THR A 33 -6.53 3.51 22.00
CA THR A 33 -6.62 2.66 20.81
C THR A 33 -7.54 3.29 19.76
N ILE A 34 -7.35 2.91 18.49
CA ILE A 34 -8.16 3.39 17.36
C ILE A 34 -9.66 3.12 17.57
N TYR A 35 -10.00 1.98 18.19
CA TYR A 35 -11.38 1.65 18.54
C TYR A 35 -11.95 2.59 19.61
N LYS A 36 -11.21 2.84 20.70
CA LYS A 36 -11.63 3.78 21.74
C LYS A 36 -11.83 5.20 21.17
N ALA A 37 -10.90 5.66 20.34
CA ALA A 37 -11.02 6.94 19.64
C ALA A 37 -12.26 7.02 18.73
N SER A 38 -12.64 5.90 18.10
CA SER A 38 -13.84 5.83 17.25
C SER A 38 -15.11 6.13 18.05
N VAL A 39 -15.22 5.54 19.24
CA VAL A 39 -16.37 5.73 20.14
C VAL A 39 -16.36 7.14 20.75
N LEU A 40 -15.22 7.60 21.26
CA LEU A 40 -15.09 8.90 21.93
C LEU A 40 -15.37 10.09 21.00
N TYR A 41 -14.84 10.04 19.77
CA TYR A 41 -14.94 11.15 18.82
C TYR A 41 -16.09 11.01 17.83
N GLY A 42 -16.81 9.88 17.85
CA GLY A 42 -17.90 9.58 16.92
C GLY A 42 -17.42 9.39 15.46
N ILE A 43 -16.14 9.04 15.26
CA ILE A 43 -15.51 8.92 13.94
C ILE A 43 -15.42 7.44 13.59
N SER A 44 -15.83 7.05 12.38
CA SER A 44 -15.71 5.63 11.98
C SER A 44 -14.28 5.10 12.08
N PHE A 45 -14.12 3.87 12.60
CA PHE A 45 -12.83 3.19 12.73
C PHE A 45 -12.04 3.17 11.42
N ALA A 46 -12.71 2.86 10.30
CA ALA A 46 -12.07 2.82 8.98
C ALA A 46 -11.46 4.18 8.58
N THR A 47 -12.10 5.29 8.96
CA THR A 47 -11.57 6.64 8.71
C THR A 47 -10.29 6.89 9.49
N LEU A 48 -10.29 6.58 10.79
CA LEU A 48 -9.12 6.75 11.65
C LEU A 48 -7.97 5.84 11.22
N TYR A 49 -8.27 4.57 10.94
CA TYR A 49 -7.29 3.59 10.48
C TYR A 49 -6.61 4.02 9.17
N CYS A 50 -7.38 4.41 8.15
CA CYS A 50 -6.85 4.86 6.87
C CYS A 50 -6.02 6.15 6.98
N ARG A 51 -6.37 7.05 7.92
CA ARG A 51 -5.64 8.30 8.13
C ARG A 51 -4.39 8.12 8.97
N ASN A 52 -4.43 7.23 9.96
CA ASN A 52 -3.28 6.86 10.79
C ASN A 52 -2.23 6.06 10.01
N LYS A 53 -2.66 5.04 9.24
CA LYS A 53 -1.75 4.24 8.40
C LYS A 53 -1.39 4.90 7.07
N GLY A 54 -1.95 6.06 6.74
CA GLY A 54 -1.68 6.77 5.48
C GLY A 54 -2.10 6.00 4.21
N THR A 55 -2.95 4.97 4.33
CA THR A 55 -3.28 4.05 3.23
C THR A 55 -4.35 4.58 2.27
N ARG A 56 -4.80 5.83 2.40
CA ARG A 56 -5.63 6.48 1.37
C ARG A 56 -4.80 6.64 0.09
N GLY A 57 -4.85 5.65 -0.79
CA GLY A 57 -4.20 5.65 -2.10
C GLY A 57 -2.96 4.74 -2.22
N ALA A 58 -2.48 4.12 -1.14
CA ALA A 58 -1.39 3.15 -1.22
C ALA A 58 -1.94 1.78 -1.65
N ILE A 59 -2.33 1.65 -2.91
CA ILE A 59 -2.36 0.34 -3.56
C ILE A 59 -0.92 -0.13 -3.55
N LYS A 60 -0.56 -1.10 -2.69
CA LYS A 60 0.73 -1.79 -2.82
C LYS A 60 0.83 -2.23 -4.27
N LYS A 61 1.76 -1.68 -5.04
CA LYS A 61 1.94 -2.09 -6.43
C LYS A 61 2.31 -3.56 -6.35
N VAL A 62 1.52 -4.45 -6.96
CA VAL A 62 1.79 -5.91 -7.03
C VAL A 62 3.24 -6.21 -7.45
N LYS A 63 3.83 -5.27 -8.21
CA LYS A 63 5.23 -5.19 -8.61
C LYS A 63 6.22 -5.42 -7.46
N ASP A 64 5.99 -4.85 -6.27
CA ASP A 64 6.95 -4.88 -5.15
C ASP A 64 7.00 -6.25 -4.45
N VAL A 65 5.90 -7.01 -4.53
CA VAL A 65 5.82 -8.36 -3.94
C VAL A 65 6.53 -9.39 -4.82
N GLY A 66 6.48 -9.22 -6.15
CA GLY A 66 7.15 -10.11 -7.11
C GLY A 66 8.65 -9.84 -7.30
N LEU A 67 9.09 -8.58 -7.17
CA LEU A 67 10.47 -8.19 -7.48
C LEU A 67 11.50 -8.64 -6.42
N HIS A 68 11.07 -8.91 -5.19
CA HIS A 68 11.95 -9.43 -4.14
C HIS A 68 12.20 -10.94 -4.26
N PHE A 69 11.24 -11.72 -4.77
CA PHE A 69 11.39 -13.18 -4.88
C PHE A 69 12.36 -13.58 -6.01
N LEU A 70 12.33 -12.84 -7.13
CA LEU A 70 13.20 -13.08 -8.28
C LEU A 70 14.63 -12.57 -8.08
N ARG A 71 14.86 -11.64 -7.13
CA ARG A 71 16.18 -11.04 -6.90
C ARG A 71 17.03 -11.77 -5.86
N THR A 72 16.43 -12.58 -4.98
CA THR A 72 17.16 -13.28 -3.90
C THR A 72 17.18 -14.81 -4.05
N SER A 73 16.43 -15.38 -4.99
CA SER A 73 16.42 -16.82 -5.19
C SER A 73 17.73 -17.31 -5.83
N LYS A 74 18.65 -17.80 -5.00
CA LYS A 74 19.91 -18.47 -5.40
C LYS A 74 19.68 -19.61 -6.40
N VAL A 75 18.50 -20.22 -6.36
CA VAL A 75 18.07 -21.29 -7.29
C VAL A 75 17.81 -20.75 -8.69
N PHE A 76 17.20 -19.56 -8.80
CA PHE A 76 16.98 -18.91 -10.09
C PHE A 76 18.31 -18.59 -10.80
N TRP A 77 19.29 -18.06 -10.06
CA TRP A 77 20.64 -17.81 -10.58
C TRP A 77 21.39 -19.10 -10.93
N GLN A 78 21.21 -20.19 -10.18
CA GLN A 78 21.81 -21.49 -10.52
C GLN A 78 21.24 -22.09 -11.81
N ILE A 79 19.92 -22.02 -12.02
CA ILE A 79 19.27 -22.51 -13.25
C ILE A 79 19.73 -21.67 -14.44
N LEU A 80 19.77 -20.34 -14.28
CA LEU A 80 20.23 -19.43 -15.34
C LEU A 80 21.69 -19.70 -15.73
N TRP A 81 22.56 -19.95 -14.74
CA TRP A 81 23.96 -20.34 -14.97
C TRP A 81 24.08 -21.71 -15.65
N LYS A 82 23.24 -22.67 -15.27
CA LYS A 82 23.21 -24.01 -15.87
C LYS A 82 22.74 -23.98 -17.32
N LEU A 83 21.79 -23.10 -17.65
CA LEU A 83 21.31 -22.87 -19.02
C LEU A 83 22.34 -22.14 -19.88
N TRP A 84 23.11 -21.21 -19.32
CA TRP A 84 24.22 -20.54 -20.03
C TRP A 84 25.35 -21.52 -20.38
N ARG A 85 25.70 -22.43 -19.46
CA ARG A 85 26.74 -23.45 -19.67
C ARG A 85 26.42 -24.43 -20.81
N ASN A 86 25.15 -24.73 -21.03
CA ASN A 86 24.72 -25.71 -22.03
C ASN A 86 24.45 -25.10 -23.42
N GLY A 87 24.80 -23.82 -23.64
CA GLY A 87 24.72 -23.19 -24.97
C GLY A 87 23.30 -22.87 -25.48
N VAL A 88 22.27 -23.06 -24.66
CA VAL A 88 20.86 -22.90 -25.06
C VAL A 88 20.38 -21.44 -25.04
N LEU A 89 21.20 -20.49 -24.54
CA LEU A 89 20.77 -19.11 -24.31
C LEU A 89 21.71 -18.07 -24.95
N VAL A 90 21.62 -17.89 -26.26
CA VAL A 90 22.47 -16.94 -26.99
C VAL A 90 21.94 -15.49 -26.98
N SER A 91 20.68 -15.24 -26.59
CA SER A 91 20.04 -13.92 -26.90
C SER A 91 19.38 -13.14 -25.76
N VAL A 92 19.60 -13.47 -24.48
CA VAL A 92 18.98 -12.73 -23.34
C VAL A 92 20.01 -12.03 -22.46
N LYS A 93 21.11 -11.52 -23.04
CA LYS A 93 22.11 -10.75 -22.28
C LYS A 93 21.87 -9.23 -22.32
N LYS A 94 21.15 -8.71 -23.32
CA LYS A 94 20.90 -7.27 -23.50
C LYS A 94 19.87 -6.63 -22.56
N LYS A 95 19.04 -7.41 -21.85
CA LYS A 95 17.92 -6.86 -21.07
C LYS A 95 18.17 -6.71 -19.56
N PHE A 96 19.28 -7.25 -19.06
CA PHE A 96 19.60 -7.21 -17.62
C PHE A 96 20.81 -6.31 -17.28
N TRP A 97 21.56 -5.85 -18.28
CA TRP A 97 22.73 -4.97 -18.15
C TRP A 97 22.64 -3.83 -19.18
N GLY A 98 21.50 -3.13 -19.17
CA GLY A 98 21.23 -1.90 -19.91
C GLY A 98 20.35 -1.01 -19.04
#